data_AF-A0A2K9EK11-F1
#
_entry.id   AF-A0A2K9EK11-F1
#
_cell.length_a   1.000
_cell.length_b   1.000
_cell.length_c   1.000
_cell.angle_alpha   90.00
_cell.angle_beta   90.00
_cell.angle_gamma   90.00
#
_symmetry.space_group_name_H-M   'P 1'
#
loop_
_entity.id
_entity.type
_entity.pdbx_description
1 polymer ?
#
loop_
_entity_poly.entity_id
_entity_poly.type
_entity_poly.pdbx_seq_one_letter_code
_entity_poly.pdbx_strand_id
1 'polypeptide(L)'
;MAGCAGGQDDVVRSGSSSKYPDVQATAPGAAQCVGTSAAENAAAARATNAARRTAGLASVSPNPTLAEAAAAHACDMARRGLMAHHGSKTSGPAQRVKSLGYAPMLTAENIAAGPFSLNRVLNEWNASSGHRDNIHIPQVSEVGIGRAIGSDGKTAFWAAVYSAPKAR
;
A
#
# COMPACT_ATOMS: atom_id res chain seq x y z
N MET A 1 3.11 -17.32 7.80
CA MET A 1 3.94 -16.88 6.66
C MET A 1 3.88 -15.36 6.64
N ALA A 2 4.98 -14.66 6.89
CA ALA A 2 5.06 -13.20 6.75
C ALA A 2 5.52 -12.92 5.31
N GLY A 3 4.77 -12.12 4.56
CA GLY A 3 5.11 -11.80 3.17
C GLY A 3 5.26 -10.29 2.99
N CYS A 4 6.49 -9.84 2.82
CA CYS A 4 6.78 -8.63 2.04
C CYS A 4 6.99 -9.14 0.62
N ALA A 5 6.16 -8.77 -0.36
CA ALA A 5 6.28 -9.35 -1.69
C ALA A 5 7.69 -9.03 -2.28
N GLY A 6 8.55 -10.06 -2.36
CA GLY A 6 9.95 -9.93 -2.78
C GLY A 6 10.78 -11.15 -2.44
N GLY A 7 10.70 -12.19 -3.27
CA GLY A 7 11.54 -13.40 -3.20
C GLY A 7 11.04 -14.47 -4.17
N GLN A 8 11.91 -14.92 -5.07
CA GLN A 8 11.64 -15.87 -6.16
C GLN A 8 11.40 -17.29 -5.62
N ASP A 9 10.41 -18.00 -6.16
CA ASP A 9 10.43 -19.45 -6.46
C ASP A 9 9.12 -19.85 -7.19
N ASP A 10 9.27 -20.63 -8.26
CA ASP A 10 8.27 -20.94 -9.28
C ASP A 10 7.10 -21.82 -8.81
N VAL A 11 5.85 -21.34 -9.00
CA VAL A 11 4.70 -22.16 -9.48
C VAL A 11 3.73 -21.26 -10.26
N VAL A 12 3.44 -21.64 -11.52
CA VAL A 12 2.51 -20.96 -12.44
C VAL A 12 1.05 -21.32 -12.15
N ARG A 13 0.14 -20.32 -12.10
CA ARG A 13 -1.18 -20.35 -12.77
C ARG A 13 -1.92 -18.99 -12.79
N SER A 14 -2.21 -18.56 -14.02
CA SER A 14 -3.36 -17.75 -14.48
C SER A 14 -3.56 -16.33 -13.92
N GLY A 15 -3.03 -15.35 -14.66
CA GLY A 15 -3.85 -14.19 -15.06
C GLY A 15 -3.84 -12.95 -14.18
N SER A 16 -2.68 -12.34 -13.95
CA SER A 16 -2.56 -10.89 -13.70
C SER A 16 -1.10 -10.51 -13.94
N SER A 17 -0.84 -9.52 -14.80
CA SER A 17 0.52 -9.05 -15.13
C SER A 17 1.12 -8.19 -13.99
N SER A 18 0.94 -8.61 -12.74
CA SER A 18 1.60 -8.01 -11.59
C SER A 18 3.00 -8.62 -11.47
N LYS A 19 4.03 -7.77 -11.40
CA LYS A 19 5.44 -8.15 -11.17
C LYS A 19 5.63 -8.96 -9.87
N TYR A 20 4.63 -8.96 -8.98
CA TYR A 20 4.61 -9.67 -7.71
C TYR A 20 3.35 -10.55 -7.61
N PRO A 21 3.48 -11.83 -7.18
CA PRO A 21 2.35 -12.73 -7.05
C PRO A 21 1.43 -12.30 -5.91
N ASP A 22 0.13 -12.55 -6.09
CA ASP A 22 -0.84 -12.39 -5.02
C ASP A 22 -0.58 -13.43 -3.91
N VAL A 23 -0.75 -13.05 -2.65
CA VAL A 23 -0.44 -13.90 -1.50
C VAL A 23 -1.65 -14.10 -0.61
N GLN A 24 -2.10 -15.35 -0.45
CA GLN A 24 -3.13 -15.69 0.53
C GLN A 24 -2.51 -15.66 1.94
N ALA A 25 -2.78 -14.60 2.69
CA ALA A 25 -2.21 -14.37 4.01
C ALA A 25 -3.05 -14.96 5.14
N THR A 26 -4.38 -14.97 5.00
CA THR A 26 -5.34 -15.55 5.97
C THR A 26 -6.52 -16.19 5.25
N ALA A 27 -7.41 -16.87 5.96
CA ALA A 27 -8.72 -17.23 5.39
C ALA A 27 -9.56 -15.96 5.13
N PRO A 28 -10.41 -15.93 4.08
CA PRO A 28 -11.41 -14.87 3.91
C PRO A 28 -12.35 -14.80 5.13
N GLY A 29 -12.88 -13.61 5.46
CA GLY A 29 -13.83 -13.47 6.56
C GLY A 29 -14.04 -12.04 7.03
N ALA A 30 -14.68 -11.90 8.20
CA ALA A 30 -14.93 -10.60 8.82
C ALA A 30 -13.60 -9.93 9.21
N ALA A 31 -13.28 -8.81 8.57
CA ALA A 31 -12.10 -8.02 8.87
C ALA A 31 -12.44 -6.85 9.80
N GLN A 32 -11.47 -6.43 10.62
CA GLN A 32 -11.54 -5.18 11.36
C GLN A 32 -10.96 -4.08 10.48
N CYS A 33 -11.83 -3.34 9.81
CA CYS A 33 -11.43 -2.24 8.95
C CYS A 33 -11.13 -1.00 9.81
N VAL A 34 -9.86 -0.86 10.19
CA VAL A 34 -9.38 0.23 11.05
C VAL A 34 -8.69 1.26 10.17
N GLY A 35 -9.36 2.37 9.89
CA GLY A 35 -8.72 3.51 9.23
C GLY A 35 -7.48 3.99 10.00
N THR A 36 -6.52 4.56 9.28
CA THR A 36 -5.35 5.21 9.89
C THR A 36 -5.70 6.63 10.31
N SER A 37 -5.16 7.06 11.43
CA SER A 37 -5.29 8.43 11.93
C SER A 37 -4.46 9.42 11.12
N ALA A 38 -4.75 10.73 11.26
CA ALA A 38 -3.91 11.78 10.70
C ALA A 38 -2.45 11.71 11.25
N ALA A 39 -2.27 11.30 12.50
CA ALA A 39 -0.96 11.12 13.11
C ALA A 39 -0.17 9.96 12.48
N GLU A 40 -0.83 8.84 12.19
CA GLU A 40 -0.23 7.70 11.48
C GLU A 40 0.14 8.07 10.03
N ASN A 41 -0.73 8.79 9.32
CA ASN A 41 -0.42 9.29 7.97
C ASN A 41 0.75 10.28 7.97
N ALA A 42 0.81 11.18 8.96
CA ALA A 42 1.96 12.08 9.12
C ALA A 42 3.25 11.31 9.45
N ALA A 43 3.17 10.24 10.24
CA ALA A 43 4.32 9.38 10.53
C ALA A 43 4.80 8.62 9.27
N ALA A 44 3.88 8.10 8.47
CA ALA A 44 4.20 7.49 7.19
C ALA A 44 4.90 8.48 6.24
N ALA A 45 4.35 9.69 6.09
CA ALA A 45 4.97 10.74 5.28
C ALA A 45 6.38 11.11 5.77
N ARG A 46 6.59 11.21 7.09
CA ARG A 46 7.93 11.45 7.66
C ARG A 46 8.92 10.34 7.33
N ALA A 47 8.51 9.07 7.44
CA ALA A 47 9.36 7.93 7.10
C ALA A 47 9.68 7.88 5.60
N THR A 48 8.68 8.09 4.74
CA THR A 48 8.85 8.20 3.29
C THR A 48 9.81 9.34 2.94
N ASN A 49 9.67 10.51 3.57
CA ASN A 49 10.57 11.65 3.34
C ASN A 49 11.99 11.41 3.86
N ALA A 50 12.17 10.61 4.91
CA ALA A 50 13.50 10.21 5.35
C ALA A 50 14.23 9.40 4.27
N ALA A 51 13.54 8.42 3.67
CA ALA A 51 14.09 7.64 2.54
C ALA A 51 14.36 8.55 1.32
N ARG A 52 13.37 9.34 0.90
CA ARG A 52 13.47 10.25 -0.25
C ARG A 52 14.60 11.26 -0.12
N ARG A 53 14.85 11.80 1.08
CA ARG A 53 15.98 12.70 1.34
C ARG A 53 17.33 12.04 1.07
N THR A 54 17.49 10.76 1.41
CA THR A 54 18.75 10.03 1.12
C THR A 54 19.00 9.84 -0.37
N ALA A 55 17.93 9.88 -1.18
CA ALA A 55 17.98 9.81 -2.64
C ALA A 55 17.97 11.20 -3.32
N GLY A 56 18.03 12.31 -2.57
CA GLY A 56 17.98 13.67 -3.12
C GLY A 56 16.62 14.06 -3.74
N LEU A 57 15.54 13.39 -3.34
CA LEU A 57 14.20 13.61 -3.90
C LEU A 57 13.37 14.60 -3.07
N ALA A 58 12.46 15.32 -3.74
CA ALA A 58 11.52 16.23 -3.09
C ALA A 58 10.61 15.50 -2.08
N SER A 59 10.22 16.18 -1.01
CA SER A 59 9.34 15.60 0.01
C SER A 59 7.90 15.42 -0.50
N VAL A 60 7.22 14.40 0.01
CA VAL A 60 5.78 14.19 -0.15
C VAL A 60 5.00 14.73 1.05
N SER A 61 3.73 15.08 0.83
CA SER A 61 2.78 15.47 1.89
C SER A 61 1.72 14.38 2.12
N PRO A 62 1.19 14.21 3.34
CA PRO A 62 0.06 13.32 3.55
C PRO A 62 -1.19 13.86 2.84
N ASN A 63 -1.93 13.01 2.13
CA ASN A 63 -3.17 13.36 1.45
C ASN A 63 -4.35 12.50 1.96
N PRO A 64 -5.43 13.10 2.50
CA PRO A 64 -6.56 12.36 3.07
C PRO A 64 -7.28 11.43 2.08
N THR A 65 -7.41 11.83 0.81
CA THR A 65 -8.06 11.00 -0.23
C THR A 65 -7.23 9.77 -0.55
N LEU A 66 -5.90 9.89 -0.59
CA LEU A 66 -5.01 8.74 -0.75
C LEU A 66 -5.07 7.82 0.48
N ALA A 67 -5.19 8.37 1.70
CA ALA A 67 -5.33 7.59 2.93
C ALA A 67 -6.65 6.81 2.95
N GLU A 68 -7.75 7.42 2.51
CA GLU A 68 -9.03 6.76 2.34
C GLU A 68 -8.95 5.60 1.33
N ALA A 69 -8.35 5.84 0.16
CA ALA A 69 -8.14 4.80 -0.85
C ALA A 69 -7.31 3.62 -0.30
N ALA A 70 -6.24 3.93 0.44
CA ALA A 70 -5.37 2.93 1.05
C ALA A 70 -6.11 2.13 2.13
N ALA A 71 -6.89 2.79 2.99
CA ALA A 71 -7.66 2.12 4.06
C ALA A 71 -8.76 1.23 3.50
N ALA A 72 -9.48 1.70 2.47
CA ALA A 72 -10.48 0.90 1.77
C ALA A 72 -9.85 -0.34 1.13
N HIS A 73 -8.66 -0.21 0.52
CA HIS A 73 -7.97 -1.34 -0.07
C HIS A 73 -7.43 -2.33 0.98
N ALA A 74 -6.84 -1.84 2.07
CA ALA A 74 -6.41 -2.68 3.18
C ALA A 74 -7.58 -3.49 3.76
N CYS A 75 -8.74 -2.87 3.92
CA CYS A 75 -9.98 -3.52 4.34
C CYS A 75 -10.46 -4.59 3.34
N ASP A 76 -10.39 -4.32 2.04
CA ASP A 76 -10.72 -5.30 0.98
C ASP A 76 -9.79 -6.52 1.04
N MET A 77 -8.46 -6.29 1.09
CA MET A 77 -7.47 -7.35 1.22
C MET A 77 -7.71 -8.19 2.48
N ALA A 78 -7.97 -7.55 3.62
CA ALA A 78 -8.23 -8.22 4.88
C ALA A 78 -9.50 -9.09 4.84
N ARG A 79 -10.57 -8.62 4.19
CA ARG A 79 -11.81 -9.42 4.03
C ARG A 79 -11.60 -10.64 3.16
N ARG A 80 -10.76 -10.51 2.13
CA ARG A 80 -10.40 -11.60 1.21
C ARG A 80 -9.32 -12.51 1.77
N GLY A 81 -8.63 -12.09 2.83
CA GLY A 81 -7.41 -12.73 3.32
C GLY A 81 -6.29 -12.76 2.27
N LEU A 82 -6.36 -11.90 1.26
CA LEU A 82 -5.54 -11.95 0.05
C LEU A 82 -4.83 -10.61 -0.13
N MET A 83 -3.50 -10.65 -0.07
CA MET A 83 -2.64 -9.53 -0.40
C MET A 83 -2.47 -9.48 -1.92
N ALA A 84 -3.11 -8.50 -2.57
CA ALA A 84 -3.13 -8.32 -4.01
C ALA A 84 -3.34 -6.85 -4.35
N HIS A 85 -2.68 -6.35 -5.40
CA HIS A 85 -2.83 -4.95 -5.85
C HIS A 85 -4.22 -4.66 -6.46
N HIS A 86 -4.86 -5.68 -7.00
CA HIS A 86 -6.23 -5.58 -7.51
C HIS A 86 -7.22 -5.74 -6.34
N GLY A 87 -8.24 -4.90 -6.31
CA GLY A 87 -9.33 -4.96 -5.33
C GLY A 87 -10.56 -5.67 -5.90
N SER A 88 -11.55 -5.97 -5.05
CA SER A 88 -12.82 -6.56 -5.50
C SER A 88 -13.60 -5.68 -6.48
N LYS A 89 -13.39 -4.35 -6.45
CA LYS A 89 -14.13 -3.37 -7.26
C LYS A 89 -13.25 -2.59 -8.25
N THR A 90 -11.93 -2.73 -8.16
CA THR A 90 -10.97 -1.89 -8.88
C THR A 90 -9.78 -2.72 -9.31
N SER A 91 -9.33 -2.61 -10.55
CA SER A 91 -8.21 -3.36 -11.08
C SER A 91 -6.85 -2.94 -10.49
N GLY A 92 -6.75 -1.75 -9.89
CA GLY A 92 -5.51 -1.26 -9.29
C GLY A 92 -5.64 0.12 -8.61
N PRO A 93 -4.54 0.64 -8.05
CA PRO A 93 -4.55 1.83 -7.20
C PRO A 93 -4.97 3.10 -7.95
N ALA A 94 -4.59 3.24 -9.23
CA ALA A 94 -5.00 4.37 -10.06
C ALA A 94 -6.53 4.43 -10.24
N GLN A 95 -7.21 3.30 -10.40
CA GLN A 95 -8.68 3.27 -10.48
C GLN A 95 -9.30 3.56 -9.10
N ARG A 96 -8.72 3.06 -8.01
CA ARG A 96 -9.19 3.36 -6.64
C ARG A 96 -9.19 4.85 -6.36
N VAL A 97 -8.06 5.53 -6.53
CA VAL A 97 -7.98 6.97 -6.22
C VAL A 97 -8.92 7.79 -7.13
N LYS A 98 -9.06 7.41 -8.41
CA LYS A 98 -10.03 8.03 -9.34
C LYS A 98 -11.47 7.89 -8.87
N SER A 99 -11.85 6.75 -8.30
CA SER A 99 -13.21 6.54 -7.78
C SER A 99 -13.55 7.44 -6.59
N LEU A 100 -12.55 8.01 -5.92
CA LEU A 100 -12.70 8.99 -4.84
C LEU A 100 -12.54 10.44 -5.33
N GLY A 101 -12.56 10.68 -6.64
CA GLY A 101 -12.44 12.02 -7.23
C GLY A 101 -11.01 12.56 -7.31
N TYR A 102 -10.00 11.77 -6.96
CA TYR A 102 -8.60 12.16 -7.16
C TYR A 102 -8.21 12.00 -8.64
N ALA A 103 -7.55 13.01 -9.22
CA ALA A 103 -7.11 13.00 -10.61
C ALA A 103 -5.59 12.75 -10.69
N PRO A 104 -5.11 11.49 -10.70
CA PRO A 104 -3.68 11.20 -10.66
C PRO A 104 -3.02 11.43 -12.03
N MET A 105 -1.83 12.03 -12.02
CA MET A 105 -0.87 11.94 -13.12
C MET A 105 -0.18 10.57 -13.13
N LEU A 106 0.15 10.07 -11.94
CA LEU A 106 0.69 8.74 -11.70
C LEU A 106 0.21 8.23 -10.35
N THR A 107 0.23 6.91 -10.17
CA THR A 107 -0.04 6.27 -8.89
C THR A 107 0.85 5.05 -8.73
N ALA A 108 1.42 4.88 -7.55
CA ALA A 108 2.17 3.71 -7.13
C ALA A 108 1.66 3.21 -5.78
N GLU A 109 1.89 1.93 -5.48
CA GLU A 109 1.36 1.30 -4.28
C GLU A 109 2.34 0.29 -3.69
N ASN A 110 2.50 0.36 -2.37
CA ASN A 110 3.12 -0.71 -1.59
C ASN A 110 2.05 -1.40 -0.75
N ILE A 111 2.07 -2.73 -0.70
CA ILE A 111 1.18 -3.52 0.15
C ILE A 111 1.99 -4.49 1.02
N ALA A 112 1.45 -4.87 2.17
CA ALA A 112 2.04 -5.88 3.03
C ALA A 112 0.97 -6.60 3.84
N ALA A 113 1.20 -7.87 4.16
CA ALA A 113 0.36 -8.64 5.08
C ALA A 113 1.23 -9.42 6.07
N GLY A 114 0.97 -9.23 7.35
CA GLY A 114 1.69 -9.91 8.42
C GLY A 114 1.49 -9.23 9.78
N PRO A 115 2.19 -9.71 10.84
CA PRO A 115 2.14 -9.10 12.17
C PRO A 115 3.02 -7.83 12.21
N PHE A 116 2.66 -6.84 11.39
CA PHE A 116 3.42 -5.61 11.20
C PHE A 116 2.77 -4.43 11.93
N SER A 117 3.57 -3.72 12.73
CA SER A 117 3.25 -2.37 13.18
C SER A 117 3.53 -1.35 12.07
N LEU A 118 3.07 -0.10 12.25
CA LEU A 118 3.33 0.98 11.30
C LEU A 118 4.83 1.16 11.03
N ASN A 119 5.63 1.29 12.10
CA ASN A 119 7.08 1.47 11.96
C ASN A 119 7.73 0.27 11.27
N ARG A 120 7.26 -0.95 11.57
CA ARG A 120 7.80 -2.15 10.94
C ARG A 120 7.50 -2.18 9.44
N VAL A 121 6.25 -1.98 9.02
CA VAL A 121 5.91 -2.05 7.59
C VAL A 121 6.62 -0.98 6.76
N LEU A 122 6.77 0.25 7.30
CA LEU A 122 7.50 1.32 6.63
C LEU A 122 8.98 0.98 6.43
N ASN A 123 9.61 0.36 7.43
CA ASN A 123 11.00 -0.09 7.32
C ASN A 123 11.16 -1.23 6.31
N GLU A 124 10.25 -2.21 6.32
CA GLU A 124 10.26 -3.35 5.39
C GLU A 124 10.12 -2.88 3.93
N TRP A 125 9.20 -1.94 3.66
CA TRP A 125 9.07 -1.35 2.32
C TRP A 125 10.31 -0.55 1.90
N ASN A 126 10.98 0.15 2.81
CA ASN A 126 12.21 0.86 2.47
C ASN A 126 13.43 -0.08 2.28
N ALA A 127 13.43 -1.23 2.94
CA ALA A 127 14.48 -2.24 2.79
C ALA A 127 14.33 -3.08 1.52
N SER A 128 13.11 -3.23 1.00
CA SER A 128 12.81 -3.99 -0.22
C SER A 128 13.01 -3.13 -1.47
N SER A 129 13.88 -3.56 -2.39
CA SER A 129 14.16 -2.82 -3.63
C SER A 129 12.91 -2.45 -4.42
N GLY A 130 12.02 -3.42 -4.66
CA GLY A 130 10.78 -3.19 -5.41
C GLY A 130 9.82 -2.18 -4.77
N HIS A 131 9.68 -2.22 -3.45
CA HIS A 131 8.84 -1.27 -2.72
C HIS A 131 9.51 0.10 -2.58
N ARG A 132 10.83 0.13 -2.47
CA ARG A 132 11.61 1.36 -2.42
C ARG A 132 11.58 2.10 -3.75
N ASP A 133 11.53 1.40 -4.88
CA ASP A 133 11.37 2.02 -6.20
C ASP A 133 10.11 2.92 -6.23
N ASN A 134 8.99 2.48 -5.64
CA ASN A 134 7.77 3.29 -5.52
C ASN A 134 7.97 4.52 -4.62
N ILE A 135 8.68 4.36 -3.50
CA ILE A 135 9.02 5.47 -2.57
C ILE A 135 9.91 6.51 -3.27
N HIS A 136 10.77 6.07 -4.20
CA HIS A 136 11.74 6.89 -4.91
C HIS A 136 11.26 7.43 -6.25
N ILE A 137 9.98 7.27 -6.62
CA ILE A 137 9.46 7.88 -7.84
C ILE A 137 9.60 9.41 -7.73
N PRO A 138 10.37 10.10 -8.60
CA PRO A 138 10.61 11.53 -8.43
C PRO A 138 9.34 12.38 -8.49
N GLN A 139 8.36 11.95 -9.30
CA GLN A 139 7.15 12.70 -9.59
C GLN A 139 6.07 12.60 -8.50
N VAL A 140 6.15 11.66 -7.55
CA VAL A 140 5.14 11.62 -6.46
C VAL A 140 5.34 12.79 -5.51
N SER A 141 4.23 13.42 -5.11
CA SER A 141 4.21 14.56 -4.19
C SER A 141 3.30 14.33 -2.98
N GLU A 142 2.52 13.25 -3.00
CA GLU A 142 1.53 12.93 -1.97
C GLU A 142 1.57 11.45 -1.59
N VAL A 143 1.22 11.16 -0.33
CA VAL A 143 1.14 9.81 0.21
C VAL A 143 -0.07 9.63 1.11
N GLY A 144 -0.66 8.44 1.12
CA GLY A 144 -1.63 8.00 2.11
C GLY A 144 -1.39 6.56 2.51
N ILE A 145 -1.64 6.23 3.77
CA ILE A 145 -1.47 4.86 4.31
C ILE A 145 -2.77 4.34 4.89
N GLY A 146 -3.03 3.05 4.78
CA GLY A 146 -4.21 2.38 5.31
C GLY A 146 -3.86 1.05 5.97
N ARG A 147 -4.71 0.64 6.92
CA ARG A 147 -4.59 -0.63 7.65
C ARG A 147 -5.94 -1.34 7.76
N ALA A 148 -5.92 -2.65 7.89
CA ALA A 148 -7.01 -3.44 8.44
C ALA A 148 -6.44 -4.69 9.13
N ILE A 149 -7.21 -5.30 10.03
CA ILE A 149 -6.87 -6.60 10.63
C ILE A 149 -7.73 -7.69 10.00
N GLY A 150 -7.09 -8.79 9.59
CA GLY A 150 -7.73 -9.95 9.01
C GLY A 150 -8.66 -10.68 9.98
N SER A 151 -9.38 -11.67 9.44
CA SER A 151 -10.34 -12.50 10.19
C SER A 151 -9.71 -13.32 11.32
N ASP A 152 -8.39 -13.54 11.26
CA ASP A 152 -7.61 -14.21 12.30
C ASP A 152 -7.30 -13.32 13.52
N GLY A 153 -7.64 -12.03 13.47
CA GLY A 153 -7.37 -11.05 14.52
C GLY A 153 -5.89 -10.72 14.73
N LYS A 154 -4.98 -11.21 13.87
CA LYS A 154 -3.52 -11.15 14.06
C LYS A 154 -2.80 -10.53 12.88
N THR A 155 -3.27 -10.79 11.68
CA THR A 155 -2.63 -10.33 10.45
C THR A 155 -3.07 -8.92 10.13
N ALA A 156 -2.14 -7.97 10.13
CA ALA A 156 -2.37 -6.63 9.63
C ALA A 156 -2.13 -6.59 8.12
N PHE A 157 -3.12 -6.09 7.39
CA PHE A 157 -3.03 -5.74 5.98
C PHE A 157 -2.76 -4.25 5.89
N TRP A 158 -1.71 -3.89 5.16
CA TRP A 158 -1.26 -2.52 4.96
C TRP A 158 -1.27 -2.17 3.48
N ALA A 159 -1.62 -0.93 3.18
CA ALA A 159 -1.44 -0.33 1.86
C ALA A 159 -0.89 1.09 2.03
N ALA A 160 0.08 1.46 1.20
CA ALA A 160 0.51 2.85 1.02
C ALA A 160 0.34 3.23 -0.44
N VAL A 161 -0.30 4.36 -0.70
CA VAL A 161 -0.53 4.90 -2.03
C VAL A 161 0.30 6.16 -2.18
N TYR A 162 1.13 6.21 -3.22
CA TYR A 162 1.94 7.36 -3.60
C TYR A 162 1.39 7.93 -4.90
N SER A 163 1.16 9.23 -4.97
CA SER A 163 0.58 9.85 -6.16
C SER A 163 1.05 11.28 -6.34
N ALA A 164 0.75 11.84 -7.50
CA ALA A 164 0.73 13.27 -7.73
C ALA A 164 -0.51 13.62 -8.55
N PRO A 165 -1.15 14.77 -8.27
CA PRO A 165 -2.30 15.20 -9.04
C PRO A 165 -1.85 15.60 -10.46
N LYS A 166 -2.75 15.45 -11.43
CA LYS A 166 -2.55 16.02 -12.77
C LYS A 166 -2.37 17.53 -12.62
N ALA A 167 -1.33 18.08 -13.27
CA ALA A 167 -1.17 19.53 -13.35
C ALA A 167 -2.48 20.15 -13.88
N ARG A 168 -2.94 21.20 -13.22
CA ARG A 168 -4.12 21.97 -13.62
C ARG A 168 -3.82 22.77 -14.88
#